data_AF-A0A382J7S8-F1
#
_entry.id   AF-A0A382J7S8-F1
#
_cell.length_a   1.000
_cell.length_b   1.000
_cell.length_c   1.000
_cell.angle_alpha   90.00
_cell.angle_beta   90.00
_cell.angle_gamma   90.00
#
_symmetry.space_group_name_H-M   'P 1'
#
loop_
_entity.id
_entity.type
_entity.pdbx_description
1 polymer ?
#
loop_
_entity_poly.entity_id
_entity_poly.type
_entity_poly.pdbx_seq_one_letter_code
_entity_poly.pdbx_strand_id
1 'polypeptide(L)'
;VEPSEAIHSDLILPLIPKYFDVIYQRNLNGGIAYQILHNNIDEFEDTDDLESVKWLDYLLRYDVKLTEEDKVPVLFWYGVCKSKTKY
;
A
#
# COMPACT_ATOMS: atom_id res chain seq x y z
N VAL A 1 9.79 7.20 16.57
CA VAL A 1 8.48 6.69 16.12
C VAL A 1 7.98 5.74 17.19
N GLU A 2 6.85 6.03 17.80
CA GLU A 2 6.29 5.22 18.88
C GLU A 2 5.81 3.87 18.31
N PRO A 3 6.29 2.72 18.81
CA PRO A 3 5.96 1.41 18.24
C PRO A 3 4.49 0.97 18.47
N SER A 4 3.68 1.80 19.13
CA SER A 4 2.26 1.58 19.42
C SER A 4 1.31 1.98 18.30
N GLU A 5 1.70 2.82 17.34
CA GLU A 5 0.81 3.23 16.23
C GLU A 5 0.74 2.17 15.12
N ALA A 6 1.82 1.41 14.93
CA ALA A 6 1.82 0.21 14.11
C ALA A 6 1.46 -1.00 14.98
N ILE A 7 0.23 -1.04 15.52
CA ILE A 7 -0.34 -2.34 15.90
C ILE A 7 -0.31 -3.18 14.62
N HIS A 8 0.61 -4.15 14.57
CA HIS A 8 0.88 -5.02 13.42
C HIS A 8 -0.39 -5.21 12.59
N SER A 9 -0.46 -4.62 11.41
CA SER A 9 -1.62 -4.73 10.51
C SER A 9 -2.00 -6.20 10.29
N ASP A 10 -1.01 -7.08 10.34
CA ASP A 10 -1.13 -8.54 10.35
C ASP A 10 -2.06 -9.10 11.43
N LEU A 11 -2.18 -8.40 12.57
CA LEU A 11 -3.09 -8.76 13.66
C LEU A 11 -4.51 -8.22 13.44
N ILE A 12 -4.66 -7.13 12.68
CA ILE A 12 -5.95 -6.44 12.46
C ILE A 12 -6.67 -7.01 11.23
N LEU A 13 -5.95 -7.25 10.13
CA LEU A 13 -6.55 -7.73 8.87
C LEU A 13 -7.37 -9.01 9.05
N PRO A 14 -6.92 -10.04 9.81
CA PRO A 14 -7.74 -11.23 10.07
C PRO A 14 -8.97 -10.95 10.94
N LEU A 15 -8.97 -9.86 11.71
CA LEU A 15 -10.11 -9.47 12.56
C LEU A 15 -11.17 -8.69 11.80
N ILE A 16 -10.83 -8.03 10.68
CA ILE A 16 -11.77 -7.23 9.88
C ILE A 16 -13.03 -8.05 9.52
N PRO A 17 -12.94 -9.27 8.94
CA PRO A 17 -14.13 -10.05 8.58
C PRO A 17 -14.98 -10.51 9.77
N LYS A 18 -14.42 -10.53 10.98
CA LYS A 18 -15.16 -10.91 12.19
C LYS A 18 -16.18 -9.84 12.58
N TYR A 19 -15.84 -8.57 12.43
CA TYR A 19 -16.65 -7.44 12.88
C TYR A 19 -17.33 -6.69 11.72
N PHE A 20 -16.82 -6.83 10.50
CA PHE A 20 -17.29 -6.10 9.33
C PHE A 20 -17.53 -7.02 8.15
N ASP A 21 -18.46 -6.62 7.29
CA ASP A 21 -18.59 -7.10 5.93
C ASP A 21 -17.67 -6.26 5.02
N VAL A 22 -16.72 -6.90 4.35
CA VAL A 22 -15.82 -6.23 3.40
C VAL A 22 -16.55 -6.05 2.08
N ILE A 23 -16.91 -4.82 1.74
CA ILE A 23 -17.60 -4.47 0.49
C ILE A 23 -16.59 -4.38 -0.65
N TYR A 24 -15.42 -3.82 -0.37
CA TYR A 24 -14.34 -3.66 -1.32
C TYR A 24 -13.01 -3.76 -0.58
N GLN A 25 -12.02 -4.36 -1.21
CA GLN A 25 -10.65 -4.31 -0.73
C GLN A 25 -9.66 -4.36 -1.89
N ARG A 26 -8.48 -3.78 -1.66
CA ARG A 26 -7.37 -3.79 -2.59
C ARG A 26 -6.05 -3.62 -1.84
N ASN A 27 -5.06 -4.41 -2.22
CA ASN A 27 -3.67 -4.16 -1.86
C ASN A 27 -3.13 -2.98 -2.69
N LEU A 28 -2.55 -1.99 -2.01
CA LEU A 28 -1.96 -0.80 -2.62
C LEU A 28 -0.43 -0.90 -2.75
N ASN A 29 0.14 -2.08 -2.50
CA ASN A 29 1.56 -2.41 -2.63
C ASN A 29 2.46 -1.49 -1.80
N GLY A 30 3.61 -1.06 -2.33
CA GLY A 30 4.53 -0.12 -1.69
C GLY A 30 5.82 -0.74 -1.14
N GLY A 31 6.06 -2.05 -1.31
CA GLY A 31 7.28 -2.71 -0.85
C GLY A 31 8.58 -2.10 -1.42
N ILE A 32 8.49 -1.47 -2.59
CA ILE A 32 9.58 -0.77 -3.28
C ILE A 32 9.22 0.72 -3.42
N ALA A 33 8.08 1.00 -4.04
CA ALA A 33 7.74 2.37 -4.45
C ALA A 33 7.66 3.31 -3.24
N TYR A 34 6.98 2.92 -2.17
CA TYR A 34 6.91 3.75 -0.97
C TYR A 34 8.28 3.98 -0.35
N GLN A 35 9.09 2.92 -0.20
CA GLN A 35 10.42 3.01 0.41
C GLN A 35 11.35 3.98 -0.32
N ILE A 36 11.24 4.06 -1.65
CA ILE A 36 12.07 4.96 -2.46
C ILE A 36 11.45 6.36 -2.52
N LEU A 37 10.15 6.46 -2.79
CA LEU A 37 9.49 7.74 -3.08
C LEU A 37 9.23 8.58 -1.83
N HIS A 38 8.98 7.97 -0.66
CA HIS A 38 8.49 8.73 0.50
C HIS A 38 9.47 9.79 1.03
N ASN A 39 10.77 9.64 0.76
CA ASN A 39 11.81 10.63 1.12
C ASN A 39 12.33 11.43 -0.08
N ASN A 40 11.92 11.09 -1.30
CA ASN A 40 12.49 11.65 -2.54
C ASN A 40 11.40 12.15 -3.49
N ILE A 41 10.22 12.49 -2.97
CA ILE A 41 9.06 12.81 -3.81
C ILE A 41 9.28 14.03 -4.68
N ASP A 42 10.02 15.02 -4.17
CA ASP A 42 10.37 16.27 -4.86
C ASP A 42 11.07 16.01 -6.21
N GLU A 43 11.86 14.94 -6.33
CA GLU A 43 12.54 14.53 -7.58
C GLU A 43 11.58 13.99 -8.65
N PHE A 44 10.32 13.72 -8.28
CA PHE A 44 9.28 13.15 -9.13
C PHE A 44 8.04 14.05 -9.28
N GLU A 45 8.08 15.28 -8.77
CA GLU A 45 6.97 16.24 -8.91
C GLU A 45 6.95 16.94 -10.27
N ASP A 46 8.11 17.13 -10.91
CA ASP A 46 8.20 17.78 -12.21
C ASP A 46 7.75 16.82 -13.34
N THR A 47 6.56 17.07 -13.86
CA THR A 47 5.97 16.27 -14.93
C THR A 47 6.57 16.57 -16.31
N ASP A 48 7.33 17.65 -16.45
CA ASP A 48 8.00 18.00 -17.70
C ASP A 48 9.37 17.31 -17.83
N ASP A 49 9.93 16.78 -16.73
CA ASP A 49 11.11 15.92 -16.75
C ASP A 49 10.76 14.49 -17.20
N LEU A 50 10.98 14.22 -18.48
CA LEU A 50 10.72 12.92 -19.09
C LEU A 50 11.54 11.76 -18.48
N GLU A 51 12.74 12.01 -17.94
CA GLU A 51 13.52 10.95 -17.30
C GLU A 51 12.92 10.61 -15.94
N SER A 52 12.54 11.62 -15.15
CA SER A 52 11.85 11.41 -13.87
C SER A 52 10.55 10.63 -14.05
N VAL A 53 9.70 11.02 -15.02
CA VAL A 53 8.45 10.32 -15.33
C VAL A 53 8.69 8.86 -15.72
N LYS A 54 9.71 8.60 -16.54
CA LYS A 54 10.09 7.25 -16.97
C LYS A 54 10.53 6.38 -15.79
N TRP A 55 11.33 6.91 -14.87
CA TRP A 55 11.79 6.15 -13.71
C TRP A 55 10.67 5.95 -12.68
N LEU A 56 9.80 6.94 -12.50
CA LEU A 56 8.60 6.79 -11.68
C LEU A 56 7.71 5.66 -12.20
N ASP A 57 7.40 5.65 -13.50
CA ASP A 57 6.62 4.58 -14.11
C ASP A 57 7.31 3.21 -13.98
N TYR A 58 8.63 3.15 -14.17
CA TYR A 58 9.40 1.92 -13.96
C TYR A 58 9.26 1.41 -12.52
N LEU A 59 9.45 2.28 -11.52
CA LEU A 59 9.34 1.94 -10.10
C LEU A 59 7.95 1.41 -9.76
N LEU A 60 6.90 2.12 -10.18
CA LEU A 60 5.52 1.74 -9.90
C LEU A 60 5.16 0.40 -10.56
N ARG A 61 5.56 0.17 -11.82
CA ARG A 61 5.30 -1.10 -12.51
C ARG A 61 6.04 -2.27 -11.86
N TYR A 62 7.29 -2.09 -11.47
CA TYR A 62 8.06 -3.15 -10.82
C TYR A 62 7.60 -3.41 -9.39
N ASP A 63 7.15 -2.39 -8.66
CA ASP A 63 6.52 -2.57 -7.34
C ASP A 63 5.29 -3.47 -7.45
N VAL A 64 4.40 -3.21 -8.42
CA VAL A 64 3.24 -4.08 -8.70
C VAL A 64 3.67 -5.49 -9.06
N LYS A 65 4.54 -5.64 -10.07
CA LYS A 65 4.98 -6.94 -10.57
C LYS A 65 5.62 -7.79 -9.47
N LEU A 66 6.54 -7.21 -8.70
CA LEU A 66 7.26 -7.96 -7.66
C LEU A 66 6.37 -8.25 -6.46
N THR A 67 5.35 -7.43 -6.20
CA THR A 67 4.34 -7.72 -5.18
C THR A 67 3.44 -8.89 -5.62
N GLU A 68 3.00 -8.91 -6.88
CA GLU A 68 2.19 -10.02 -7.45
C GLU A 68 2.98 -11.34 -7.53
N GLU A 69 4.31 -11.28 -7.63
CA GLU A 69 5.22 -12.42 -7.58
C GLU A 69 5.62 -12.83 -6.14
N ASP A 70 5.01 -12.22 -5.11
CA ASP A 70 5.33 -12.43 -3.67
C ASP A 70 6.81 -12.20 -3.30
N LYS A 71 7.54 -11.39 -4.09
CA LYS A 71 8.96 -11.08 -3.86
C LYS A 71 9.17 -9.89 -2.93
N VAL A 72 8.18 -9.02 -2.80
CA VAL A 72 8.17 -7.87 -1.89
C VAL A 72 6.84 -7.79 -1.14
N PRO A 73 6.85 -7.30 0.11
CA PRO A 73 5.63 -7.25 0.93
C PRO A 73 4.66 -6.17 0.45
N VAL A 74 3.37 -6.43 0.65
CA VAL A 74 2.32 -5.39 0.59
C VAL A 74 2.42 -4.54 1.85
N LEU A 75 2.65 -3.23 1.73
CA LEU A 75 2.71 -2.33 2.88
C LEU A 75 1.37 -1.67 3.18
N PHE A 76 0.55 -1.46 2.15
CA PHE A 76 -0.72 -0.76 2.28
C PHE A 76 -1.89 -1.64 1.82
N TRP A 77 -2.93 -1.66 2.64
CA TRP A 77 -4.21 -2.27 2.33
C TRP A 77 -5.30 -1.21 2.43
N TYR A 78 -6.17 -1.16 1.43
CA TYR A 78 -7.35 -0.30 1.45
C TYR A 78 -8.59 -1.17 1.42
N GLY A 79 -9.53 -0.91 2.34
CA GLY A 79 -10.80 -1.62 2.38
C GLY A 79 -11.96 -0.73 2.80
N VAL A 80 -13.10 -0.97 2.17
CA VAL A 80 -14.39 -0.37 2.51
C VAL A 80 -15.22 -1.42 3.20
N CYS A 81 -15.55 -1.17 4.46
CA CYS A 81 -16.16 -2.13 5.36
C CYS A 81 -17.49 -1.60 5.89
N LYS A 82 -18.50 -2.47 5.97
CA LYS A 82 -19.76 -2.19 6.65
C LYS A 82 -19.79 -2.92 7.98
N SER A 83 -20.15 -2.22 9.06
CA SER A 83 -20.30 -2.84 10.36
C SER A 83 -21.35 -3.95 10.31
N LYS A 84 -21.03 -5.12 10.87
CA LYS A 84 -22.02 -6.16 11.11
C LYS A 84 -22.89 -5.71 12.28
N THR A 85 -24.16 -5.39 12.01
CA THR A 85 -25.12 -5.10 13.08
C THR A 85 -25.28 -6.36 13.93
N LYS A 86 -24.83 -6.33 15.19
CA LYS A 86 -25.26 -7.33 16.17
C LYS A 86 -26.75 -7.11 16.40
N TYR A 87 -27.58 -8.08 16.03
CA TYR A 87 -28.92 -8.24 16.60
C TYR A 87 -28.79 -8.80 18.02
#